data_AF-A0A916K4Y7-F1
#
_entry.id   AF-A0A916K4Y7-F1
#
_cell.length_a   1.000
_cell.length_b   1.000
_cell.length_c   1.000
_cell.angle_alpha   90.00
_cell.angle_beta   90.00
_cell.angle_gamma   90.00
#
_symmetry.space_group_name_H-M   'P 1'
#
loop_
_entity.id
_entity.type
_entity.pdbx_description
1 polymer ?
#
loop_
_entity_poly.entity_id
_entity_poly.type
_entity_poly.pdbx_seq_one_letter_code
_entity_poly.pdbx_strand_id
1 'polypeptide(L)'
;MKLNWGKNKLTFVIIPDNAHRPVVQLRFTPLVLYGAAVVLLGLLLWSLYVYGLRIESLSANAMMLQTDLNGKTSQFVQEMAVKNKTIEQLQTEVIRLSEQAKEVQTKIEEVKKLEEDLRSITGGEPSQAVASATPGNSDYASRGLGLGGEMIPVKPEDIVKLSEETMVQLGGLTEQMSELQVHLAQTREEVLHKQHLQRITPDMWPIDSRTITSPFGYRKDPFTFRLSFHSGLDIAERENTRVKVTADGVVESTGYDNSRGNNILVDHSNGIKTWYMHLNKILVSQGDKVSKGDYIGLVGSTGRSTGSHLHYEVLKQGQSVDPRPYLK
;
A
#
# COMPACT_ATOMS: atom_id res chain seq x y z
N MET A 1 -95.19 -35.56 53.45
CA MET A 1 -94.91 -36.99 53.17
C MET A 1 -94.06 -37.55 54.32
N LYS A 2 -94.61 -38.38 55.21
CA LYS A 2 -93.85 -38.96 56.33
C LYS A 2 -93.07 -40.18 55.83
N LEU A 3 -91.76 -40.03 55.63
CA LEU A 3 -90.86 -41.14 55.31
C LEU A 3 -90.62 -41.98 56.56
N ASN A 4 -91.01 -43.26 56.51
CA ASN A 4 -90.89 -44.21 57.62
C ASN A 4 -89.51 -44.91 57.55
N TRP A 5 -88.44 -44.21 57.93
CA TRP A 5 -87.08 -44.78 58.01
C TRP A 5 -86.73 -45.13 59.45
N GLY A 6 -86.67 -46.43 59.81
CA GLY A 6 -85.97 -46.81 61.05
C GLY A 6 -86.42 -48.05 61.83
N LYS A 7 -86.79 -49.19 61.21
CA LYS A 7 -87.03 -50.43 62.00
C LYS A 7 -86.12 -51.63 61.67
N ASN A 8 -85.39 -51.63 60.55
CA ASN A 8 -84.54 -52.76 60.18
C ASN A 8 -83.07 -52.44 60.48
N LYS A 9 -82.48 -53.16 61.45
CA LYS A 9 -81.05 -53.07 61.79
C LYS A 9 -80.28 -54.11 60.98
N LEU A 10 -79.35 -53.70 60.13
CA LEU A 10 -78.46 -54.64 59.44
C LEU A 10 -77.36 -55.06 60.41
N THR A 11 -77.20 -56.37 60.63
CA THR A 11 -76.19 -56.92 61.53
C THR A 11 -75.17 -57.66 60.70
N PHE A 12 -73.96 -57.10 60.58
CA PHE A 12 -72.83 -57.82 60.02
C PHE A 12 -72.17 -58.62 61.14
N VAL A 13 -72.11 -59.93 60.94
CA VAL A 13 -71.47 -60.87 61.86
C VAL A 13 -70.17 -61.31 61.21
N ILE A 14 -69.04 -60.84 61.74
CA ILE A 14 -67.72 -61.30 61.31
C ILE A 14 -67.38 -62.52 62.17
N ILE A 15 -67.40 -63.70 61.56
CA ILE A 15 -67.03 -64.97 62.21
C ILE A 15 -65.55 -65.23 61.89
N PRO A 16 -64.61 -65.02 62.84
CA PRO A 16 -63.22 -65.41 62.63
C PRO A 16 -63.09 -66.93 62.65
N ASP A 17 -62.26 -67.49 61.77
CA ASP A 17 -62.06 -68.94 61.58
C ASP A 17 -61.34 -69.64 62.76
N ASN A 18 -60.99 -68.88 63.82
CA ASN A 18 -60.29 -69.36 65.01
C ASN A 18 -61.22 -69.36 66.23
N ALA A 19 -61.42 -70.53 66.82
CA ALA A 19 -62.43 -70.86 67.84
C ALA A 19 -62.39 -70.08 69.17
N HIS A 20 -61.40 -69.20 69.39
CA HIS A 20 -61.22 -68.46 70.65
C HIS A 20 -61.34 -66.93 70.52
N ARG A 21 -61.71 -66.38 69.36
CA ARG A 21 -61.98 -64.94 69.23
C ARG A 21 -63.49 -64.64 69.34
N PRO A 22 -63.90 -63.64 70.14
CA PRO A 22 -65.31 -63.29 70.27
C PRO A 22 -65.89 -62.84 68.93
N VAL A 23 -67.11 -63.29 68.63
CA VAL A 23 -67.88 -62.85 67.46
C VAL A 23 -68.23 -61.38 67.62
N VAL A 24 -67.68 -60.53 66.75
CA VAL A 24 -67.98 -59.10 66.74
C VAL A 24 -69.22 -58.86 65.87
N GLN A 25 -70.31 -58.45 66.51
CA GLN A 25 -71.56 -58.08 65.84
C GLN A 25 -71.60 -56.56 65.67
N LEU A 26 -71.46 -56.08 64.43
CA LEU A 26 -71.62 -54.67 64.12
C LEU A 26 -73.06 -54.43 63.65
N ARG A 27 -73.80 -53.61 64.41
CA ARG A 27 -75.20 -53.28 64.14
C ARG A 27 -75.29 -51.87 63.61
N PHE A 28 -75.69 -51.72 62.35
CA PHE A 28 -75.84 -50.41 61.73
C PHE A 28 -77.33 -50.07 61.56
N THR A 29 -77.69 -48.84 61.89
CA THR A 29 -78.98 -48.28 61.48
C THR A 29 -78.90 -47.84 60.01
N PRO A 30 -79.98 -47.91 59.22
CA PRO A 30 -79.98 -47.48 57.82
C PRO A 30 -79.46 -46.05 57.64
N LEU A 31 -79.72 -45.18 58.63
CA LEU A 31 -79.30 -43.78 58.63
C LEU A 31 -77.76 -43.62 58.66
N VAL A 32 -77.04 -44.50 59.34
CA VAL A 32 -75.57 -44.53 59.36
C VAL A 32 -75.01 -44.98 58.00
N LEU A 33 -75.68 -45.92 57.33
CA LEU A 33 -75.29 -46.35 55.97
C LEU A 33 -75.52 -45.25 54.93
N TYR A 34 -76.64 -44.53 54.99
CA TYR A 34 -76.87 -43.37 54.12
C TYR A 34 -75.88 -42.24 54.40
N GLY A 35 -75.57 -41.95 55.66
CA GLY A 35 -74.54 -40.98 56.04
C GLY A 35 -73.16 -41.36 55.49
N ALA A 36 -72.74 -42.62 55.64
CA ALA A 36 -71.49 -43.12 55.09
C ALA A 36 -71.45 -43.05 53.55
N ALA A 37 -72.56 -43.37 52.87
CA ALA A 37 -72.67 -43.24 51.43
C ALA A 37 -72.54 -41.78 50.95
N VAL A 38 -73.16 -40.82 51.65
CA VAL A 38 -73.02 -39.38 51.35
C VAL A 38 -71.58 -38.91 51.55
N VAL A 39 -70.91 -39.36 52.62
CA VAL A 39 -69.49 -39.03 52.87
C VAL A 39 -68.60 -39.62 51.78
N LEU A 40 -68.80 -40.88 51.39
CA LEU A 40 -68.05 -41.50 50.30
C LEU A 40 -68.27 -40.79 48.96
N LEU A 41 -69.49 -40.37 48.67
CA LEU A 41 -69.83 -39.62 47.46
C LEU A 41 -69.18 -38.23 47.50
N GLY A 42 -69.17 -37.57 48.66
CA GLY A 42 -68.45 -36.32 48.89
C GLY A 42 -66.93 -36.46 48.71
N LEU A 43 -66.32 -37.52 49.22
CA LEU A 43 -64.89 -37.82 49.03
C LEU A 43 -64.56 -38.15 47.57
N LEU A 44 -65.45 -38.84 46.86
CA LEU A 44 -65.29 -39.14 45.43
C LEU A 44 -65.37 -37.85 44.60
N LEU A 45 -66.37 -37.00 44.87
CA LEU A 45 -66.49 -35.68 44.23
C LEU A 45 -65.29 -34.79 44.55
N TRP A 46 -64.80 -34.81 45.79
CA TRP A 46 -63.59 -34.09 46.19
C TRP A 46 -62.34 -34.60 45.47
N SER A 47 -62.17 -35.92 45.38
CA SER A 47 -61.07 -36.56 44.64
C SER A 47 -61.11 -36.18 43.15
N LEU A 48 -62.31 -36.20 42.54
CA LEU A 48 -62.50 -35.80 41.15
C LEU A 48 -62.22 -34.31 40.93
N TYR A 49 -62.61 -33.46 41.87
CA TYR A 49 -62.31 -32.03 41.85
C TYR A 49 -60.80 -31.77 41.94
N VAL A 50 -60.10 -32.42 42.87
CA VAL A 50 -58.64 -32.34 43.00
C VAL A 50 -57.95 -32.89 41.75
N TYR A 51 -58.47 -33.96 41.15
CA TYR A 51 -57.96 -34.51 39.89
C TYR A 51 -58.12 -33.53 38.72
N GLY A 52 -59.25 -32.82 38.64
CA GLY A 52 -59.47 -31.74 37.67
C GLY A 52 -58.43 -30.61 37.82
N LEU A 53 -58.24 -30.11 39.05
CA LEU A 53 -57.22 -29.08 39.34
C LEU A 53 -55.80 -29.56 38.97
N ARG A 54 -55.50 -30.85 39.19
CA ARG A 54 -54.20 -31.43 38.80
C ARG A 54 -54.02 -31.45 37.29
N ILE A 55 -55.04 -31.83 36.52
CA ILE A 55 -54.97 -31.82 35.04
C ILE A 55 -54.72 -30.39 34.53
N GLU A 56 -55.42 -29.40 35.04
CA GLU A 56 -55.22 -27.99 34.67
C GLU A 56 -53.80 -27.51 35.01
N SER A 57 -53.26 -27.89 36.17
CA SER A 57 -51.88 -27.55 36.52
C SER A 57 -50.85 -28.25 35.63
N LEU A 58 -51.11 -29.50 35.23
CA LEU A 58 -50.22 -30.27 34.37
C LEU A 58 -50.20 -29.70 32.94
N SER A 59 -51.37 -29.34 32.41
CA SER A 59 -51.48 -28.70 31.09
C SER A 59 -50.84 -27.31 31.09
N ALA A 60 -51.00 -26.52 32.16
CA ALA A 60 -50.33 -25.23 32.31
C ALA A 60 -48.80 -25.38 32.37
N ASN A 61 -48.28 -26.36 33.11
CA ASN A 61 -46.85 -26.64 33.17
C ASN A 61 -46.30 -27.13 31.82
N ALA A 62 -47.04 -27.97 31.11
CA ALA A 62 -46.66 -28.43 29.77
C ALA A 62 -46.61 -27.25 28.76
N MET A 63 -47.57 -26.33 28.84
CA MET A 63 -47.60 -25.13 28.00
C MET A 63 -46.45 -24.17 28.32
N MET A 64 -46.13 -23.95 29.60
CA MET A 64 -44.95 -23.18 30.01
C MET A 64 -43.67 -23.80 29.50
N LEU A 65 -43.50 -25.12 29.66
CA LEU A 65 -42.30 -25.83 29.21
C LEU A 65 -42.15 -25.73 27.69
N GLN A 66 -43.25 -25.88 26.94
CA GLN A 66 -43.23 -25.72 25.48
C GLN A 66 -42.88 -24.29 25.06
N THR A 67 -43.35 -23.30 25.81
CA THR A 67 -43.02 -21.88 25.56
C THR A 67 -41.55 -21.59 25.86
N ASP A 68 -40.99 -22.12 26.95
CA ASP A 68 -39.56 -22.00 27.29
C ASP A 68 -38.67 -22.69 26.25
N LEU A 69 -39.03 -23.91 25.83
CA LEU A 69 -38.31 -24.62 24.77
C LEU A 69 -38.34 -23.85 23.46
N ASN A 70 -39.52 -23.39 23.02
CA ASN A 70 -39.63 -22.58 21.81
C ASN A 70 -38.85 -21.27 21.91
N GLY A 71 -38.84 -20.63 23.08
CA GLY A 71 -38.04 -19.43 23.36
C GLY A 71 -36.55 -19.68 23.23
N LYS A 72 -36.03 -20.74 23.87
CA LYS A 72 -34.62 -21.15 23.77
C LYS A 72 -34.23 -21.55 22.35
N THR A 73 -35.09 -22.29 21.64
CA THR A 73 -34.86 -22.62 20.24
C THR A 73 -34.81 -21.36 19.37
N SER A 74 -35.72 -20.40 19.57
CA SER A 74 -35.71 -19.14 18.82
C SER A 74 -34.46 -18.31 19.11
N GLN A 75 -34.00 -18.26 20.37
CA GLN A 75 -32.77 -17.57 20.75
C GLN A 75 -31.55 -18.20 20.08
N PHE A 76 -31.46 -19.53 20.10
CA PHE A 76 -30.38 -20.25 19.45
C PHE A 76 -30.38 -20.03 17.93
N VAL A 77 -31.55 -20.09 17.28
CA VAL A 77 -31.69 -19.81 15.84
C VAL A 77 -31.26 -18.38 15.51
N GLN A 78 -31.64 -17.40 16.34
CA GLN A 78 -31.24 -16.02 16.15
C GLN A 78 -29.73 -15.82 16.34
N GLU A 79 -29.13 -16.44 17.36
CA GLU A 79 -27.69 -16.40 17.59
C GLU A 79 -26.91 -17.01 16.41
N MET A 80 -27.36 -18.16 15.91
CA MET A 80 -26.76 -18.80 14.73
C MET A 80 -26.92 -17.94 13.48
N ALA A 81 -28.07 -17.29 13.29
CA ALA A 81 -28.28 -16.37 12.18
C ALA A 81 -27.34 -15.15 12.24
N VAL A 82 -27.14 -14.58 13.43
CA VAL A 82 -26.19 -13.48 13.64
C VAL A 82 -24.75 -13.95 13.38
N LYS A 83 -24.33 -15.09 13.92
CA LYS A 83 -22.99 -15.64 13.69
C LYS A 83 -22.73 -15.95 12.23
N ASN A 84 -23.70 -16.54 11.51
CA ASN A 84 -23.59 -16.80 10.08
C ASN A 84 -23.43 -15.50 9.28
N LYS A 85 -24.21 -14.47 9.61
CA LYS A 85 -24.05 -13.15 9.00
C LYS A 85 -22.67 -12.54 9.27
N THR A 86 -22.14 -12.70 10.49
CA THR A 86 -20.77 -12.26 10.82
C THR A 86 -19.72 -13.04 10.02
N ILE A 87 -19.88 -14.36 9.85
CA ILE A 87 -18.99 -15.18 9.03
C ILE A 87 -19.00 -14.70 7.57
N GLU A 88 -20.17 -14.46 6.99
CA GLU A 88 -20.29 -13.92 5.62
C GLU A 88 -19.61 -12.55 5.47
N GLN A 89 -19.77 -11.68 6.47
CA GLN A 89 -19.11 -10.38 6.50
C GLN A 89 -17.58 -10.51 6.57
N LEU A 90 -17.07 -11.38 7.45
CA LEU A 90 -15.64 -11.65 7.57
C LEU A 90 -15.07 -12.25 6.28
N GLN A 91 -15.78 -13.17 5.64
CA GLN A 91 -15.37 -13.76 4.35
C GLN A 91 -15.27 -12.69 3.25
N THR A 92 -16.28 -11.81 3.16
CA THR A 92 -16.26 -10.70 2.20
C THR A 92 -15.07 -9.76 2.44
N GLU A 93 -14.77 -9.47 3.71
CA GLU A 93 -13.65 -8.61 4.08
C GLU A 93 -12.29 -9.26 3.78
N VAL A 94 -12.13 -10.56 4.01
CA VAL A 94 -10.91 -11.30 3.65
C VAL A 94 -10.68 -11.29 2.13
N ILE A 95 -11.73 -11.48 1.33
CA ILE A 95 -11.64 -11.41 -0.14
C ILE A 95 -11.20 -10.00 -0.56
N ARG A 96 -11.81 -8.96 0.01
CA ARG A 96 -11.47 -7.56 -0.26
C ARG A 96 -10.01 -7.26 0.08
N LEU A 97 -9.54 -7.69 1.24
CA LEU A 97 -8.16 -7.49 1.68
C LEU A 97 -7.16 -8.25 0.79
N SER A 98 -7.49 -9.47 0.36
CA SER A 98 -6.67 -10.25 -0.58
C SER A 98 -6.54 -9.55 -1.93
N GLU A 99 -7.63 -9.00 -2.45
CA GLU A 99 -7.63 -8.22 -3.70
C GLU A 99 -6.78 -6.94 -3.57
N GLN A 100 -6.91 -6.22 -2.45
CA GLN A 100 -6.05 -5.05 -2.17
C GLN A 100 -4.57 -5.42 -2.06
N ALA A 101 -4.24 -6.53 -1.41
CA ALA A 101 -2.87 -7.01 -1.31
C ALA A 101 -2.28 -7.34 -2.69
N LYS A 102 -3.09 -7.95 -3.57
CA LYS A 102 -2.69 -8.24 -4.96
C LYS A 102 -2.44 -6.96 -5.75
N GLU A 103 -3.28 -5.94 -5.61
CA GLU A 103 -3.08 -4.63 -6.27
C GLU A 103 -1.78 -3.96 -5.78
N VAL A 104 -1.52 -3.98 -4.47
CA VAL A 104 -0.28 -3.44 -3.89
C VAL A 104 0.96 -4.18 -4.44
N GLN A 105 0.90 -5.51 -4.54
CA GLN A 105 1.98 -6.31 -5.11
C GLN A 105 2.28 -5.92 -6.58
N THR A 106 1.25 -5.72 -7.40
CA THR A 106 1.42 -5.28 -8.79
C THR A 106 2.09 -3.91 -8.87
N LYS A 107 1.66 -2.95 -8.03
CA LYS A 107 2.28 -1.62 -7.99
C LYS A 107 3.73 -1.64 -7.53
N ILE A 108 4.09 -2.51 -6.59
CA ILE A 108 5.49 -2.70 -6.16
C ILE A 108 6.34 -3.14 -7.34
N GLU A 109 5.84 -4.07 -8.17
CA GLU A 109 6.59 -4.56 -9.34
C GLU A 109 6.77 -3.47 -10.41
N GLU A 110 5.74 -2.67 -10.66
CA GLU A 110 5.83 -1.51 -11.55
C GLU A 110 6.88 -0.49 -11.07
N VAL A 111 6.94 -0.22 -9.76
CA VAL A 111 7.91 0.70 -9.18
C VAL A 111 9.34 0.15 -9.25
N LYS A 112 9.53 -1.15 -9.00
CA LYS A 112 10.84 -1.82 -9.18
C LYS A 112 11.34 -1.68 -10.61
N LYS A 113 10.47 -1.92 -11.60
CA LYS A 113 10.81 -1.77 -13.01
C LYS A 113 11.18 -0.32 -13.35
N LEU A 114 10.45 0.66 -12.82
CA LEU A 114 10.75 2.07 -13.02
C LEU A 114 12.10 2.47 -12.40
N GLU A 115 12.43 1.94 -11.22
CA GLU A 115 13.75 2.13 -10.61
C GLU A 115 14.87 1.56 -11.49
N GLU A 116 14.67 0.36 -12.03
CA GLU A 116 15.64 -0.29 -12.92
C GLU A 116 15.85 0.52 -14.21
N ASP A 117 14.76 1.00 -14.83
CA ASP A 117 14.83 1.87 -15.99
C ASP A 117 15.62 3.15 -15.68
N LEU A 118 15.38 3.79 -14.53
CA LEU A 118 16.13 4.98 -14.08
C LEU A 118 17.62 4.68 -13.85
N ARG A 119 17.94 3.54 -13.22
CA ARG A 119 19.31 3.08 -12.99
C ARG A 119 20.06 2.81 -14.29
N SER A 120 19.39 2.23 -15.29
CA SER A 120 19.96 1.98 -16.61
C SER A 120 20.38 3.28 -17.31
N ILE A 121 19.58 4.35 -17.15
CA ILE A 121 19.86 5.68 -17.70
C ILE A 121 20.99 6.37 -16.91
N THR A 122 21.04 6.18 -15.58
CA THR A 122 22.11 6.76 -14.75
C THR A 122 23.45 6.04 -14.90
N GLY A 123 23.49 4.86 -15.51
CA GLY A 123 24.73 4.10 -15.76
C GLY A 123 25.26 3.42 -14.50
N GLY A 124 24.38 3.18 -13.52
CA GLY A 124 24.70 2.33 -12.37
C GLY A 124 24.85 0.88 -12.82
N GLU A 125 25.83 0.17 -12.25
CA GLU A 125 25.94 -1.27 -12.49
C GLU A 125 24.69 -2.00 -11.96
N PRO A 126 24.23 -3.06 -12.65
CA PRO A 126 23.12 -3.86 -12.19
C PRO A 126 23.48 -4.46 -10.83
N SER A 127 22.69 -4.13 -9.80
CA SER A 127 22.81 -4.79 -8.51
C SER A 127 22.39 -6.24 -8.72
N GLN A 128 23.32 -7.17 -8.53
CA GLN A 128 22.98 -8.58 -8.34
C GLN A 128 22.22 -8.71 -7.03
N ALA A 129 20.90 -8.57 -7.07
CA ALA A 129 20.05 -8.82 -5.93
C ALA A 129 18.79 -9.57 -6.37
N VAL A 130 18.85 -10.86 -6.09
CA VAL A 130 17.76 -11.73 -5.66
C VAL A 130 16.71 -12.09 -6.72
N ALA A 131 17.07 -13.11 -7.51
CA ALA A 131 16.10 -14.03 -8.08
C ALA A 131 15.40 -14.82 -6.96
N SER A 132 14.24 -14.36 -6.51
CA SER A 132 13.19 -15.16 -5.85
C SER A 132 11.97 -14.23 -5.66
N ALA A 133 10.73 -14.57 -5.97
CA ALA A 133 10.12 -15.81 -6.41
C ALA A 133 9.01 -15.46 -7.41
N THR A 134 8.89 -16.26 -8.47
CA THR A 134 7.76 -16.23 -9.39
C THR A 134 6.46 -16.52 -8.63
N PRO A 135 5.47 -15.61 -8.58
CA PRO A 135 4.10 -16.00 -8.25
C PRO A 135 3.52 -16.63 -9.52
N GLY A 136 3.04 -17.86 -9.41
CA GLY A 136 2.42 -18.59 -10.50
C GLY A 136 1.37 -17.74 -11.22
N ASN A 137 1.54 -17.62 -12.54
CA ASN A 137 0.57 -17.05 -13.45
C ASN A 137 -0.78 -17.74 -13.24
N SER A 138 -1.76 -16.99 -12.75
CA SER A 138 -3.17 -17.38 -12.90
C SER A 138 -3.87 -16.27 -13.68
N ASP A 139 -3.96 -16.51 -14.98
CA ASP A 139 -4.86 -15.84 -15.90
C ASP A 139 -6.30 -15.95 -15.37
N TYR A 140 -6.75 -14.93 -14.66
CA TYR A 140 -8.17 -14.67 -14.48
C TYR A 140 -8.49 -13.34 -15.14
N ALA A 141 -8.31 -13.32 -16.46
CA ALA A 141 -8.87 -12.30 -17.31
C ALA A 141 -10.40 -12.33 -17.16
N SER A 142 -10.93 -11.17 -16.76
CA SER A 142 -12.34 -10.83 -16.65
C SER A 142 -13.16 -11.36 -17.83
N ARG A 143 -13.93 -12.42 -17.59
CA ARG A 143 -15.10 -12.78 -18.38
C ARG A 143 -16.24 -12.96 -17.41
N GLY A 144 -17.26 -12.12 -17.52
CA GLY A 144 -18.52 -12.31 -16.80
C GLY A 144 -19.05 -13.70 -17.09
N LEU A 145 -19.00 -14.58 -16.09
CA LEU A 145 -19.31 -16.00 -16.23
C LEU A 145 -20.08 -16.47 -15.00
N GLY A 146 -21.09 -17.30 -15.27
CA GLY A 146 -22.04 -17.79 -14.28
C GLY A 146 -21.36 -18.45 -13.08
N LEU A 147 -21.91 -18.17 -11.91
CA LEU A 147 -21.49 -18.73 -10.63
C LEU A 147 -22.09 -20.12 -10.46
N GLY A 148 -21.24 -21.14 -10.33
CA GLY A 148 -21.62 -22.51 -10.01
C GLY A 148 -20.38 -23.36 -9.69
N GLY A 149 -20.46 -24.17 -8.64
CA GLY A 149 -19.39 -25.05 -8.15
C GLY A 149 -19.85 -25.89 -6.95
N GLU A 150 -19.07 -26.90 -6.57
CA GLU A 150 -19.32 -27.69 -5.35
C GLU A 150 -19.10 -26.80 -4.12
N MET A 151 -20.09 -26.74 -3.23
CA MET A 151 -19.95 -26.06 -1.95
C MET A 151 -19.05 -26.91 -1.05
N ILE A 152 -17.77 -26.59 -1.00
CA ILE A 152 -16.84 -27.15 -0.02
C ILE A 152 -16.93 -26.29 1.24
N PRO A 153 -17.46 -26.81 2.36
CA PRO A 153 -17.55 -26.04 3.60
C PRO A 153 -16.14 -25.75 4.13
N VAL A 154 -15.85 -24.46 4.32
CA VAL A 154 -14.56 -24.00 4.88
C VAL A 154 -14.47 -24.47 6.32
N LYS A 155 -13.42 -25.22 6.65
CA LYS A 155 -13.21 -25.67 8.02
C LYS A 155 -12.52 -24.57 8.85
N PRO A 156 -12.75 -24.50 10.17
CA PRO A 156 -12.07 -23.53 11.04
C PRO A 156 -10.53 -23.59 10.95
N GLU A 157 -9.96 -24.78 10.74
CA GLU A 157 -8.52 -24.98 10.52
C GLU A 157 -7.99 -24.30 9.24
N ASP A 158 -8.78 -24.27 8.17
CA ASP A 158 -8.40 -23.64 6.89
C ASP A 158 -8.34 -22.12 7.02
N ILE A 159 -9.22 -21.52 7.83
CA ILE A 159 -9.25 -20.08 8.10
C ILE A 159 -8.02 -19.65 8.89
N VAL A 160 -7.65 -20.42 9.92
CA VAL A 160 -6.45 -20.13 10.72
C VAL A 160 -5.20 -20.22 9.86
N LYS A 161 -5.07 -21.29 9.07
CA LYS A 161 -3.94 -21.46 8.15
C LYS A 161 -3.84 -20.33 7.13
N LEU A 162 -4.96 -19.94 6.51
CA LEU A 162 -5.00 -18.83 5.57
C LEU A 162 -4.59 -17.52 6.23
N SER A 163 -5.01 -17.28 7.48
CA SER A 163 -4.62 -16.07 8.22
C SER A 163 -3.13 -16.04 8.55
N GLU A 164 -2.53 -17.18 8.91
CA GLU A 164 -1.10 -17.31 9.16
C GLU A 164 -0.29 -17.07 7.88
N GLU A 165 -0.68 -17.69 6.77
CA GLU A 165 -0.07 -17.48 5.46
C GLU A 165 -0.15 -16.01 5.02
N THR A 166 -1.30 -15.38 5.21
CA THR A 166 -1.52 -13.97 4.88
C THR A 166 -0.64 -13.04 5.74
N MET A 167 -0.50 -13.33 7.04
CA MET A 167 0.37 -12.53 7.94
C MET A 167 1.83 -12.63 7.54
N VAL A 168 2.31 -13.82 7.18
CA VAL A 168 3.69 -14.02 6.69
C VAL A 168 3.91 -13.26 5.39
N GLN A 169 2.96 -13.34 4.45
CA GLN A 169 3.05 -12.63 3.17
C GLN A 169 3.03 -11.10 3.33
N LEU A 170 2.19 -10.58 4.24
CA LEU A 170 2.16 -9.14 4.56
C LEU A 170 3.46 -8.69 5.23
N GLY A 171 4.04 -9.50 6.12
CA GLY A 171 5.35 -9.22 6.72
C GLY A 171 6.45 -9.08 5.66
N GLY A 172 6.55 -10.05 4.75
CA GLY A 172 7.52 -10.01 3.65
C GLY A 172 7.29 -8.83 2.69
N LEU A 173 6.04 -8.45 2.45
CA LEU A 173 5.69 -7.25 1.68
C LEU A 173 6.15 -5.96 2.36
N THR A 174 5.96 -5.84 3.68
CA THR A 174 6.40 -4.65 4.43
C THR A 174 7.92 -4.49 4.42
N GLU A 175 8.66 -5.61 4.51
CA GLU A 175 10.11 -5.62 4.42
C GLU A 175 10.58 -5.18 3.02
N GLN A 176 10.05 -5.78 1.95
CA GLN A 176 10.35 -5.38 0.57
C GLN A 176 10.02 -3.91 0.30
N MET A 177 8.93 -3.40 0.85
CA MET A 177 8.54 -2.00 0.66
C MET A 177 9.49 -1.05 1.41
N SER A 178 9.99 -1.44 2.59
CA SER A 178 11.00 -0.68 3.32
C SER A 178 12.34 -0.65 2.57
N GLU A 179 12.79 -1.78 2.03
CA GLU A 179 14.01 -1.85 1.22
C GLU A 179 13.90 -0.99 -0.05
N LEU A 180 12.77 -1.11 -0.76
CA LEU A 180 12.49 -0.33 -1.98
C LEU A 180 12.46 1.17 -1.70
N GLN A 181 11.91 1.61 -0.56
CA GLN A 181 11.92 3.03 -0.18
C GLN A 181 13.35 3.58 -0.01
N VAL A 182 14.25 2.80 0.59
CA VAL A 182 15.65 3.19 0.76
C VAL A 182 16.36 3.27 -0.60
N HIS A 183 16.15 2.28 -1.46
CA HIS A 183 16.74 2.25 -2.81
C HIS A 183 16.26 3.42 -3.67
N LEU A 184 14.95 3.69 -3.70
CA LEU A 184 14.39 4.81 -4.44
C LEU A 184 14.93 6.16 -3.97
N ALA A 185 15.15 6.33 -2.65
CA ALA A 185 15.76 7.55 -2.13
C ALA A 185 17.20 7.73 -2.64
N GLN A 186 18.00 6.65 -2.67
CA GLN A 186 19.36 6.67 -3.20
C GLN A 186 19.38 6.95 -4.70
N THR A 187 18.57 6.23 -5.49
CA THR A 187 18.47 6.42 -6.93
C THR A 187 18.00 7.84 -7.28
N ARG A 188 17.09 8.42 -6.49
CA ARG A 188 16.67 9.81 -6.67
C ARG A 188 17.86 10.78 -6.53
N GLU A 189 18.65 10.64 -5.47
CA GLU A 189 19.82 11.51 -5.25
C GLU A 189 20.86 11.33 -6.36
N GLU A 190 21.10 10.10 -6.81
CA GLU A 190 21.99 9.82 -7.95
C GLU A 190 21.52 10.48 -9.25
N VAL A 191 20.22 10.39 -9.56
CA VAL A 191 19.63 11.04 -10.74
C VAL A 191 19.79 12.55 -10.66
N LEU A 192 19.47 13.16 -9.52
CA LEU A 192 19.61 14.61 -9.31
C LEU A 192 21.07 15.05 -9.43
N HIS A 193 22.00 14.28 -8.87
CA HIS A 193 23.42 14.54 -8.98
C HIS A 193 23.90 14.47 -10.44
N LYS A 194 23.50 13.43 -11.18
CA LYS A 194 23.85 13.27 -12.61
C LYS A 194 23.27 14.40 -13.46
N GLN A 195 22.01 14.78 -13.23
CA GLN A 195 21.38 15.92 -13.91
C GLN A 195 22.10 17.24 -13.60
N HIS A 196 22.51 17.44 -12.35
CA HIS A 196 23.29 18.61 -11.97
C HIS A 196 24.64 18.63 -12.71
N LEU A 197 25.40 17.53 -12.69
CA LEU A 197 26.67 17.41 -13.40
C LEU A 197 26.53 17.66 -14.91
N GLN A 198 25.46 17.18 -15.53
CA GLN A 198 25.19 17.40 -16.96
C GLN A 198 24.94 18.89 -17.29
N ARG A 199 24.29 19.63 -16.39
CA ARG A 199 24.04 21.06 -16.59
C ARG A 199 25.29 21.91 -16.45
N ILE A 200 26.18 21.54 -15.53
CA ILE A 200 27.41 22.29 -15.24
C ILE A 200 28.62 21.85 -16.07
N THR A 201 28.52 20.76 -16.82
CA THR A 201 29.63 20.30 -17.67
C THR A 201 29.45 20.83 -19.09
N PRO A 202 30.42 21.57 -19.65
CA PRO A 202 30.36 22.00 -21.04
C PRO A 202 30.24 20.81 -21.98
N ASP A 203 29.29 20.83 -22.90
CA ASP A 203 29.09 19.74 -23.85
C ASP A 203 28.55 20.21 -25.22
N MET A 204 28.58 21.51 -25.48
CA MET A 204 28.05 22.12 -26.70
C MET A 204 29.00 23.15 -27.28
N TRP A 205 28.78 23.49 -28.54
CA TRP A 205 29.55 24.54 -29.20
C TRP A 205 29.10 25.93 -28.74
N PRO A 206 30.05 26.84 -28.44
CA PRO A 206 29.74 28.20 -28.00
C PRO A 206 29.21 29.09 -29.14
N ILE A 207 29.43 28.69 -30.39
CA ILE A 207 28.96 29.38 -31.61
C ILE A 207 28.56 28.34 -32.67
N ASP A 208 27.84 28.78 -33.69
CA ASP A 208 27.27 27.87 -34.69
C ASP A 208 28.35 27.34 -35.67
N SER A 209 29.39 28.11 -35.97
CA SER A 209 30.54 27.64 -36.76
C SER A 209 31.28 26.47 -36.11
N ARG A 210 31.65 25.49 -36.94
CA ARG A 210 32.46 24.31 -36.57
C ARG A 210 33.90 24.39 -37.12
N THR A 211 34.30 25.55 -37.65
CA THR A 211 35.61 25.74 -38.29
C THR A 211 36.67 26.15 -37.27
N ILE A 212 37.48 25.19 -36.85
CA ILE A 212 38.66 25.44 -36.00
C ILE A 212 39.80 25.96 -36.88
N THR A 213 40.26 27.18 -36.59
CA THR A 213 41.43 27.79 -37.27
C THR A 213 42.73 27.61 -36.51
N SER A 214 42.65 27.45 -35.19
CA SER A 214 43.82 27.12 -34.37
C SER A 214 43.46 26.12 -33.27
N PRO A 215 44.10 24.93 -33.25
CA PRO A 215 43.85 23.92 -32.24
C PRO A 215 44.57 24.23 -30.92
N PHE A 216 44.15 23.56 -29.86
CA PHE A 216 44.82 23.54 -28.56
C PHE A 216 46.19 22.85 -28.69
N GLY A 217 47.18 23.34 -27.94
CA GLY A 217 48.52 22.74 -27.85
C GLY A 217 49.65 23.60 -28.43
N TYR A 218 50.82 23.00 -28.63
CA TYR A 218 52.00 23.70 -29.13
C TYR A 218 51.87 24.04 -30.62
N ARG A 219 52.07 25.32 -30.96
CA ARG A 219 52.04 25.83 -32.33
C ARG A 219 53.01 26.99 -32.51
N LYS A 220 53.21 27.39 -33.76
CA LYS A 220 53.92 28.62 -34.09
C LYS A 220 53.02 29.82 -33.78
N ASP A 221 53.50 30.75 -32.96
CA ASP A 221 52.81 31.98 -32.62
C ASP A 221 52.62 32.84 -33.89
N PRO A 222 51.41 33.34 -34.18
CA PRO A 222 51.10 33.98 -35.46
C PRO A 222 51.67 35.40 -35.56
N PHE A 223 52.17 35.98 -34.46
CA PHE A 223 52.75 37.33 -34.43
C PHE A 223 54.28 37.31 -34.39
N THR A 224 54.86 36.43 -33.58
CA THR A 224 56.31 36.34 -33.34
C THR A 224 56.98 35.22 -34.11
N PHE A 225 56.21 34.30 -34.70
CA PHE A 225 56.69 33.13 -35.43
C PHE A 225 57.55 32.17 -34.57
N ARG A 226 57.47 32.25 -33.23
CA ARG A 226 58.17 31.37 -32.28
C ARG A 226 57.24 30.24 -31.78
N LEU A 227 57.81 29.18 -31.22
CA LEU A 227 57.03 28.13 -30.58
C LEU A 227 56.30 28.69 -29.34
N SER A 228 54.98 28.49 -29.28
CA SER A 228 54.13 28.90 -28.16
C SER A 228 53.07 27.83 -27.89
N PHE A 229 52.56 27.80 -26.67
CA PHE A 229 51.42 26.97 -26.31
C PHE A 229 50.11 27.75 -26.50
N HIS A 230 49.10 27.09 -27.05
CA HIS A 230 47.75 27.63 -27.24
C HIS A 230 46.79 26.95 -26.27
N SER A 231 46.28 27.72 -25.30
CA SER A 231 45.47 27.25 -24.16
C SER A 231 43.99 27.00 -24.50
N GLY A 232 43.57 27.24 -25.75
CA GLY A 232 42.18 27.07 -26.18
C GLY A 232 42.04 26.65 -27.63
N LEU A 233 40.85 26.89 -28.18
CA LEU A 233 40.53 26.74 -29.60
C LEU A 233 40.12 28.08 -30.20
N ASP A 234 40.67 28.38 -31.37
CA ASP A 234 40.23 29.52 -32.18
C ASP A 234 39.19 29.02 -33.20
N ILE A 235 37.93 29.45 -33.04
CA ILE A 235 36.81 29.07 -33.90
C ILE A 235 36.46 30.26 -34.79
N ALA A 236 36.65 30.11 -36.10
CA ALA A 236 36.39 31.19 -37.05
C ALA A 236 34.90 31.46 -37.17
N GLU A 237 34.53 32.73 -37.07
CA GLU A 237 33.15 33.16 -37.17
C GLU A 237 33.08 34.65 -37.52
N ARG A 238 31.97 35.06 -38.14
CA ARG A 238 31.72 36.44 -38.53
C ARG A 238 31.58 37.35 -37.30
N GLU A 239 32.08 38.57 -37.42
CA GLU A 239 31.96 39.57 -36.36
C GLU A 239 30.49 39.86 -36.05
N ASN A 240 30.19 40.09 -34.78
CA ASN A 240 28.84 40.26 -34.21
C ASN A 240 27.96 39.00 -34.19
N THR A 241 28.49 37.82 -34.50
CA THR A 241 27.77 36.56 -34.22
C THR A 241 27.62 36.35 -32.71
N ARG A 242 26.47 35.82 -32.27
CA ARG A 242 26.19 35.62 -30.84
C ARG A 242 26.98 34.43 -30.29
N VAL A 243 27.56 34.63 -29.11
CA VAL A 243 28.29 33.61 -28.34
C VAL A 243 27.40 33.09 -27.22
N LYS A 244 27.26 31.77 -27.11
CA LYS A 244 26.50 31.06 -26.09
C LYS A 244 27.43 30.55 -24.99
N VAL A 245 26.96 30.57 -23.75
CA VAL A 245 27.62 29.84 -22.66
C VAL A 245 27.37 28.33 -22.84
N THR A 246 28.39 27.52 -22.58
CA THR A 246 28.38 26.09 -22.92
C THR A 246 27.92 25.19 -21.77
N ALA A 247 27.75 25.76 -20.57
CA ALA A 247 27.18 25.11 -19.38
C ALA A 247 26.59 26.16 -18.42
N ASP A 248 25.79 25.70 -17.46
CA ASP A 248 25.25 26.55 -16.39
C ASP A 248 26.38 27.04 -15.48
N GLY A 249 26.31 28.29 -15.05
CA GLY A 249 27.36 28.85 -14.19
C GLY A 249 27.10 30.27 -13.72
N VAL A 250 28.14 30.87 -13.16
CA VAL A 250 28.18 32.26 -12.73
C VAL A 250 29.34 32.95 -13.44
N VAL A 251 29.11 34.16 -13.97
CA VAL A 251 30.17 34.97 -14.56
C VAL A 251 31.15 35.37 -13.47
N GLU A 252 32.32 34.74 -13.43
CA GLU A 252 33.36 34.99 -12.44
C GLU A 252 34.03 36.34 -12.68
N SER A 253 34.31 36.65 -13.95
CA SER A 253 34.88 37.94 -14.34
C SER A 253 34.56 38.28 -15.79
N THR A 254 34.53 39.57 -16.08
CA THR A 254 34.48 40.08 -17.45
C THR A 254 35.18 41.42 -17.54
N GLY A 255 35.73 41.75 -18.70
CA GLY A 255 36.43 43.01 -18.91
C GLY A 255 37.24 43.01 -20.19
N TYR A 256 38.17 43.96 -20.27
CA TYR A 256 39.09 44.11 -21.40
C TYR A 256 40.52 44.03 -20.92
N ASP A 257 41.35 43.25 -21.62
CA ASP A 257 42.81 43.35 -21.52
C ASP A 257 43.48 43.28 -22.90
N ASN A 258 44.71 43.77 -23.00
CA ASN A 258 45.39 43.89 -24.29
C ASN A 258 45.65 42.54 -24.98
N SER A 259 45.74 41.44 -24.22
CA SER A 259 45.99 40.12 -24.80
C SER A 259 44.69 39.44 -25.22
N ARG A 260 43.72 39.37 -24.32
CA ARG A 260 42.46 38.63 -24.51
C ARG A 260 41.38 39.46 -25.20
N GLY A 261 41.55 40.78 -25.27
CA GLY A 261 40.50 41.68 -25.70
C GLY A 261 39.35 41.69 -24.70
N ASN A 262 38.13 41.95 -25.20
CA ASN A 262 36.94 41.75 -24.39
C ASN A 262 36.75 40.27 -24.11
N ASN A 263 36.62 39.92 -22.83
CA ASN A 263 36.56 38.54 -22.41
C ASN A 263 35.57 38.30 -21.27
N ILE A 264 35.12 37.05 -21.17
CA ILE A 264 34.17 36.56 -20.17
C ILE A 264 34.69 35.23 -19.64
N LEU A 265 34.85 35.11 -18.33
CA LEU A 265 35.17 33.87 -17.64
C LEU A 265 33.94 33.43 -16.84
N VAL A 266 33.45 32.22 -17.10
CA VAL A 266 32.30 31.63 -16.42
C VAL A 266 32.76 30.47 -15.56
N ASP A 267 32.38 30.48 -14.28
CA ASP A 267 32.58 29.37 -13.35
C ASP A 267 31.35 28.47 -13.33
N HIS A 268 31.54 27.21 -13.69
CA HIS A 268 30.49 26.20 -13.73
C HIS A 268 30.44 25.36 -12.45
N SER A 269 31.20 25.69 -11.40
CA SER A 269 31.39 24.84 -10.22
C SER A 269 32.19 23.56 -10.53
N ASN A 270 32.48 22.77 -9.49
CA ASN A 270 33.29 21.54 -9.57
C ASN A 270 34.67 21.73 -10.23
N GLY A 271 35.22 22.94 -10.15
CA GLY A 271 36.50 23.31 -10.73
C GLY A 271 36.51 23.38 -12.27
N ILE A 272 35.34 23.46 -12.93
CA ILE A 272 35.24 23.65 -14.38
C ILE A 272 34.92 25.11 -14.68
N LYS A 273 35.69 25.73 -15.57
CA LYS A 273 35.45 27.10 -16.04
C LYS A 273 35.58 27.17 -17.56
N THR A 274 34.91 28.13 -18.17
CA THR A 274 35.04 28.41 -19.60
C THR A 274 35.40 29.87 -19.83
N TRP A 275 36.33 30.11 -20.77
CA TRP A 275 36.79 31.45 -21.08
C TRP A 275 36.50 31.77 -22.54
N TYR A 276 35.83 32.90 -22.76
CA TYR A 276 35.46 33.44 -24.06
C TYR A 276 36.26 34.72 -24.29
N MET A 277 37.06 34.78 -25.34
CA MET A 277 37.96 35.92 -25.61
C MET A 277 37.78 36.49 -27.03
N HIS A 278 38.45 37.62 -27.28
CA HIS A 278 38.42 38.40 -28.52
C HIS A 278 37.02 38.92 -28.90
N LEU A 279 36.12 39.08 -27.94
CA LEU A 279 34.74 39.49 -28.19
C LEU A 279 34.68 40.93 -28.72
N ASN A 280 33.68 41.24 -29.55
CA ASN A 280 33.37 42.62 -29.91
C ASN A 280 32.57 43.31 -28.79
N LYS A 281 31.60 42.59 -28.20
CA LYS A 281 30.72 43.11 -27.15
C LYS A 281 30.45 42.06 -26.09
N ILE A 282 30.48 42.48 -24.83
CA ILE A 282 30.06 41.70 -23.67
C ILE A 282 28.58 42.02 -23.38
N LEU A 283 27.76 40.99 -23.12
CA LEU A 283 26.32 41.13 -22.86
C LEU A 283 25.93 40.80 -21.41
N VAL A 284 26.88 40.37 -20.58
CA VAL A 284 26.68 39.97 -19.18
C VAL A 284 27.65 40.70 -18.26
N SER A 285 27.33 40.75 -16.97
CA SER A 285 28.16 41.37 -15.93
C SER A 285 28.72 40.33 -14.97
N GLN A 286 29.79 40.68 -14.26
CA GLN A 286 30.32 39.84 -13.19
C GLN A 286 29.24 39.56 -12.13
N GLY A 287 29.10 38.28 -11.73
CA GLY A 287 28.10 37.81 -10.77
C GLY A 287 26.79 37.34 -11.41
N ASP A 288 26.58 37.56 -12.70
CA ASP A 288 25.37 37.09 -13.38
C ASP A 288 25.32 35.56 -13.41
N LYS A 289 24.15 35.00 -13.11
CA LYS A 289 23.86 33.59 -13.32
C LYS A 289 23.47 33.38 -14.77
N VAL A 290 24.13 32.43 -15.42
CA VAL A 290 23.88 32.10 -16.82
C VAL A 290 23.49 30.62 -16.94
N SER A 291 22.52 30.35 -17.80
CA SER A 291 22.09 29.01 -18.17
C SER A 291 22.72 28.61 -19.49
N LYS A 292 23.03 27.32 -19.63
CA LYS A 292 23.55 26.70 -20.83
C LYS A 292 22.75 27.12 -22.06
N GLY A 293 23.44 27.68 -23.05
CA GLY A 293 22.83 28.21 -24.28
C GLY A 293 22.51 29.70 -24.25
N ASP A 294 22.58 30.36 -23.09
CA ASP A 294 22.37 31.80 -22.98
C ASP A 294 23.42 32.59 -23.76
N TYR A 295 22.99 33.68 -24.38
CA TYR A 295 23.88 34.58 -25.12
C TYR A 295 24.64 35.51 -24.18
N ILE A 296 25.97 35.39 -24.15
CA ILE A 296 26.84 36.13 -23.23
C ILE A 296 27.68 37.22 -23.91
N GLY A 297 27.85 37.14 -25.22
CA GLY A 297 28.73 38.05 -25.95
C GLY A 297 28.51 38.00 -27.46
N LEU A 298 29.26 38.85 -28.16
CA LEU A 298 29.31 38.89 -29.61
C LEU A 298 30.76 38.66 -30.07
N VAL A 299 30.96 37.80 -31.07
CA VAL A 299 32.26 37.52 -31.69
C VAL A 299 32.89 38.81 -32.22
N GLY A 300 34.21 38.94 -32.10
CA GLY A 300 34.97 40.07 -32.59
C GLY A 300 36.41 39.72 -32.94
N SER A 301 37.26 40.75 -32.90
CA SER A 301 38.71 40.65 -33.15
C SER A 301 39.49 41.58 -32.23
N THR A 302 39.07 41.71 -30.96
CA THR A 302 39.71 42.62 -29.98
C THR A 302 40.92 41.98 -29.30
N GLY A 303 41.82 42.81 -28.76
CA GLY A 303 43.06 42.33 -28.14
C GLY A 303 44.05 41.78 -29.16
N ARG A 304 44.75 40.69 -28.82
CA ARG A 304 45.80 40.11 -29.66
C ARG A 304 45.24 39.08 -30.65
N SER A 305 44.51 39.57 -31.65
CA SER A 305 43.84 38.76 -32.68
C SER A 305 44.33 39.09 -34.10
N THR A 306 44.34 38.09 -35.00
CA THR A 306 44.67 38.26 -36.43
C THR A 306 43.42 38.37 -37.33
N GLY A 307 42.22 38.25 -36.78
CA GLY A 307 40.96 38.30 -37.52
C GLY A 307 39.76 37.89 -36.67
N SER A 308 38.54 37.98 -37.23
CA SER A 308 37.32 37.64 -36.47
C SER A 308 37.25 36.14 -36.12
N HIS A 309 37.27 35.83 -34.83
CA HIS A 309 37.12 34.48 -34.29
C HIS A 309 36.73 34.52 -32.81
N LEU A 310 36.25 33.40 -32.29
CA LEU A 310 36.13 33.18 -30.85
C LEU A 310 37.31 32.33 -30.39
N HIS A 311 38.09 32.84 -29.44
CA HIS A 311 39.00 32.00 -28.67
C HIS A 311 38.25 31.45 -27.46
N TYR A 312 38.17 30.13 -27.37
CA TYR A 312 37.42 29.39 -26.36
C TYR A 312 38.35 28.46 -25.57
N GLU A 313 38.41 28.66 -24.25
CA GLU A 313 39.14 27.78 -23.33
C GLU A 313 38.19 27.02 -22.41
N VAL A 314 38.61 25.81 -22.04
CA VAL A 314 38.04 25.05 -20.93
C VAL A 314 39.13 24.88 -19.88
N LEU A 315 38.87 25.31 -18.66
CA LEU A 315 39.75 25.13 -17.52
C LEU A 315 39.18 24.06 -16.60
N LYS A 316 40.00 23.08 -16.24
CA LYS A 316 39.66 22.04 -15.26
C LYS A 316 40.66 22.10 -14.12
N GLN A 317 40.17 22.33 -12.90
CA GLN A 317 40.98 22.47 -11.68
C GLN A 317 42.09 23.54 -11.85
N GLY A 318 41.74 24.65 -12.50
CA GLY A 318 42.64 25.78 -12.75
C GLY A 318 43.63 25.60 -13.90
N GLN A 319 43.61 24.47 -14.63
CA GLN A 319 44.49 24.22 -15.77
C GLN A 319 43.70 24.20 -17.08
N SER A 320 44.20 24.87 -18.12
CA SER A 320 43.59 24.81 -19.46
C SER A 320 43.76 23.40 -20.05
N VAL A 321 42.67 22.83 -20.55
CA VAL A 321 42.61 21.50 -21.17
C VAL A 321 42.11 21.61 -22.61
N ASP A 322 42.35 20.60 -23.45
CA ASP A 322 41.83 20.59 -24.82
C ASP A 322 40.29 20.71 -24.77
N PRO A 323 39.69 21.75 -25.36
CA PRO A 323 38.24 21.93 -25.36
C PRO A 323 37.50 20.94 -26.27
N ARG A 324 38.17 20.28 -27.23
CA ARG A 324 37.52 19.41 -28.24
C ARG A 324 36.58 18.34 -27.66
N PRO A 325 36.91 17.63 -26.56
CA PRO A 325 36.00 16.65 -25.96
C PRO A 325 34.70 17.23 -25.39
N TYR A 326 34.66 18.54 -25.15
CA TYR A 326 33.49 19.27 -24.63
C TYR A 326 32.62 19.86 -25.74
N LEU A 327 32.98 19.65 -27.00
CA LEU A 327 32.32 20.23 -28.17
C LEU A 327 31.49 19.18 -28.92
N LYS A 328 30.26 18.91 -28.46
CA LYS A 328 29.33 17.99 -29.12
C LYS A 328 28.38 18.75 -30.06
#